data_AF-A0A7X7K522-F1
#
_entry.id   AF-A0A7X7K522-F1
#
_cell.length_a   1.000
_cell.length_b   1.000
_cell.length_c   1.000
_cell.angle_alpha   90.00
_cell.angle_beta   90.00
_cell.angle_gamma   90.00
#
_symmetry.space_group_name_H-M   'P 1'
#
loop_
_entity.id
_entity.type
_entity.pdbx_description
1 polymer ?
#
loop_
_entity_poly.entity_id
_entity_poly.type
_entity_poly.pdbx_seq_one_letter_code
_entity_poly.pdbx_strand_id
1 'polypeptide(L)' 'MQRALGPPSDPALSRCALCNMPLEPVAREEVARAVPPYIYRTQREFDRCPACGRIYWAGTHLQAIRKQLRAFQ' A
#
# COMPACT_ATOMS: atom_id res chain seq x y z
N MET A 1 1.18 16.85 -5.14
CA MET A 1 0.81 15.98 -4.00
C MET A 1 0.54 14.57 -4.52
N GLN A 2 1.38 13.60 -4.17
CA GLN A 2 1.30 12.23 -4.71
C GLN A 2 0.10 11.48 -4.09
N ARG A 3 -0.85 11.08 -4.94
CA ARG A 3 -2.07 10.34 -4.55
C ARG A 3 -1.86 8.83 -4.35
N ALA A 4 -0.70 8.31 -4.73
CA ALA A 4 -0.32 6.90 -4.61
C ALA A 4 0.98 6.76 -3.81
N LEU A 5 0.98 5.92 -2.77
CA LEU A 5 2.15 5.60 -1.93
C LEU A 5 2.26 4.08 -1.74
N GLY A 6 3.46 3.53 -1.53
CA GLY A 6 3.68 2.18 -0.95
C GLY A 6 4.62 2.27 0.27
N PRO A 7 4.54 1.40 1.32
CA PRO A 7 4.38 -0.07 1.30
C PRO A 7 3.33 -0.63 2.37
N PRO A 8 3.30 -1.91 2.85
CA PRO A 8 2.47 -3.10 2.44
C PRO A 8 1.56 -3.77 3.51
N SER A 9 0.90 -4.87 3.06
CA SER A 9 0.36 -6.08 3.72
C SER A 9 1.10 -6.61 4.97
N ASP A 10 0.85 -5.96 6.09
CA ASP A 10 1.08 -6.41 7.47
C ASP A 10 -0.18 -5.98 8.25
N PRO A 11 -0.74 -6.77 9.19
CA PRO A 11 -1.89 -6.32 9.98
C PRO A 11 -1.65 -4.96 10.68
N ALA A 12 -0.39 -4.62 10.97
CA ALA A 12 0.02 -3.31 11.50
C ALA A 12 -0.20 -2.12 10.54
N LEU A 13 -0.49 -2.35 9.25
CA LEU A 13 -0.67 -1.33 8.21
C LEU A 13 -2.05 -1.40 7.51
N SER A 14 -3.05 -1.96 8.20
CA SER A 14 -4.46 -2.05 7.76
C SER A 14 -5.23 -0.72 7.76
N ARG A 15 -4.56 0.40 8.04
CA ARG A 15 -5.17 1.73 8.18
C ARG A 15 -4.47 2.77 7.32
N CYS A 16 -5.25 3.76 6.88
CA CYS A 16 -4.73 4.90 6.14
C CYS A 16 -3.77 5.74 6.99
N ALA A 17 -2.55 5.94 6.52
CA ALA A 17 -1.56 6.81 7.17
C ALA A 17 -1.96 8.30 7.29
N LEU A 18 -3.01 8.75 6.58
CA LEU A 18 -3.54 10.12 6.70
C LEU A 18 -4.82 10.19 7.53
N CYS A 19 -5.80 9.32 7.21
CA CYS A 19 -7.13 9.37 7.82
C CYS A 19 -7.31 8.43 9.00
N ASN A 20 -6.35 7.51 9.23
CA ASN A 20 -6.43 6.43 10.20
C ASN A 20 -7.64 5.48 10.05
N MET A 21 -8.37 5.56 8.93
CA MET A 21 -9.50 4.68 8.62
C MET A 21 -9.01 3.30 8.14
N PRO A 22 -9.76 2.22 8.44
CA PRO A 22 -9.51 0.91 7.84
C PRO A 22 -9.46 1.02 6.31
N LEU A 23 -8.51 0.32 5.71
CA LEU A 23 -8.42 0.21 4.26
C LEU A 23 -9.38 -0.87 3.77
N GLU A 24 -9.95 -0.66 2.59
CA GLU A 24 -10.88 -1.58 1.95
C GLU A 24 -10.28 -2.14 0.65
N PRO A 25 -10.42 -3.45 0.38
CA PRO A 25 -9.97 -4.03 -0.88
C PRO A 25 -10.61 -3.31 -2.07
N VAL A 26 -9.82 -3.05 -3.11
CA VAL A 26 -10.31 -2.43 -4.35
C VAL A 26 -9.90 -3.27 -5.55
N ALA A 27 -10.81 -3.37 -6.54
CA ALA A 27 -10.52 -4.10 -7.76
C ALA A 27 -9.31 -3.48 -8.47
N ARG A 28 -8.43 -4.34 -8.99
CA ARG A 28 -7.21 -3.93 -9.68
C ARG A 28 -7.55 -3.02 -10.86
N GLU A 29 -8.60 -3.34 -11.60
CA GLU A 29 -9.09 -2.60 -12.76
C GLU A 29 -9.41 -1.13 -12.42
N GLU A 30 -9.95 -0.88 -11.22
CA GLU A 30 -10.30 0.46 -10.76
C GLU A 30 -9.09 1.34 -10.43
N VAL A 31 -7.93 0.74 -10.10
CA VAL A 31 -6.72 1.49 -9.72
C VAL A 31 -5.79 1.74 -10.90
N ALA A 32 -6.04 1.14 -12.07
CA ALA A 32 -5.15 1.18 -13.24
C ALA A 32 -4.73 2.59 -13.68
N ARG A 33 -5.62 3.58 -13.52
CA ARG A 33 -5.37 4.99 -13.87
C ARG A 33 -4.83 5.83 -12.71
N ALA A 34 -4.85 5.29 -11.49
CA ALA A 34 -4.53 6.02 -10.26
C ALA A 34 -3.16 5.64 -9.69
N VAL A 35 -2.59 4.49 -10.09
CA VAL A 35 -1.25 4.07 -9.70
C VAL A 35 -0.27 4.12 -10.88
N PRO A 36 1.04 4.25 -10.64
CA PRO A 36 2.04 4.18 -11.72
C PRO A 36 1.98 2.84 -12.49
N PRO A 37 2.22 2.83 -13.82
CA PRO A 37 2.11 1.62 -14.65
C PRO A 37 2.96 0.44 -14.16
N TYR A 38 4.14 0.71 -13.62
CA TYR A 38 5.01 -0.33 -13.06
C TYR A 38 4.34 -1.04 -11.88
N ILE A 39 3.79 -0.28 -10.93
CA ILE A 39 3.08 -0.81 -9.76
C ILE A 39 1.86 -1.62 -10.20
N TYR A 40 1.08 -1.10 -11.14
CA TYR A 40 -0.06 -1.82 -11.69
C TYR A 40 0.32 -3.17 -12.30
N ARG A 41 1.48 -3.25 -12.97
CA ARG A 41 1.99 -4.49 -13.58
C ARG A 41 2.54 -5.48 -12.54
N THR A 42 3.20 -5.00 -11.49
CA THR A 42 3.87 -5.88 -10.51
C THR A 42 2.98 -6.31 -9.34
N GLN A 43 1.93 -5.53 -9.03
CA GLN A 43 1.06 -5.80 -7.89
C GLN A 43 -0.29 -6.37 -8.31
N ARG A 44 -0.80 -7.30 -7.48
CA ARG A 44 -2.09 -7.96 -7.69
C ARG A 44 -3.18 -7.44 -6.76
N GLU A 45 -2.81 -7.11 -5.53
CA GLU A 45 -3.73 -6.68 -4.47
C GLU A 45 -3.53 -5.20 -4.17
N PHE A 46 -4.66 -4.52 -3.98
CA PHE A 46 -4.73 -3.10 -3.70
C PHE A 46 -5.81 -2.84 -2.67
N ASP A 47 -5.55 -1.88 -1.80
CA ASP A 47 -6.54 -1.36 -0.86
C ASP A 47 -6.72 0.14 -1.07
N ARG A 48 -7.91 0.64 -0.79
CA ARG A 48 -8.27 2.06 -0.87
C ARG A 48 -8.77 2.53 0.48
N CYS A 49 -8.38 3.75 0.86
CA CYS A 49 -9.03 4.43 1.97
C CYS A 49 -10.40 4.98 1.52
N PRO A 50 -11.52 4.62 2.18
CA PRO A 50 -12.84 5.11 1.79
C PRO A 50 -13.01 6.62 2.02
N ALA A 51 -12.24 7.23 2.93
CA ALA A 51 -12.33 8.65 3.26
C ALA A 51 -11.57 9.57 2.29
N CYS A 52 -10.31 9.23 1.93
CA CYS A 52 -9.47 10.09 1.09
C CYS A 52 -9.12 9.50 -0.28
N GLY A 53 -9.53 8.26 -0.57
CA GLY A 53 -9.28 7.60 -1.85
C GLY A 53 -7.84 7.18 -2.10
N ARG A 54 -6.95 7.30 -1.11
CA ARG A 54 -5.54 6.92 -1.25
C ARG A 54 -5.41 5.41 -1.44
N ILE A 55 -4.60 4.99 -2.41
CA ILE A 55 -4.41 3.59 -2.78
C ILE A 55 -3.10 3.07 -2.17
N TYR A 56 -3.18 1.88 -1.61
CA TYR A 56 -2.12 1.12 -0.97
C TYR A 56 -1.94 -0.22 -1.69
N TRP A 57 -0.74 -0.78 -1.63
CA TRP A 57 -0.41 -2.09 -2.20
C TRP A 57 0.73 -2.73 -1.44
N ALA A 58 0.90 -4.03 -1.63
CA ALA A 58 1.96 -4.78 -0.98
C ALA A 58 3.37 -4.41 -1.53
N GLY A 59 4.03 -3.39 -0.97
CA GLY A 59 5.42 -3.04 -1.32
C GLY A 59 6.48 -4.07 -0.84
N THR A 60 7.68 -4.02 -1.42
CA THR A 60 8.82 -4.88 -1.05
C THR A 60 9.62 -4.37 0.16
N HIS A 61 9.37 -3.14 0.60
CA HIS A 61 10.12 -2.49 1.68
C HIS A 61 10.03 -3.22 3.03
N LEU A 62 9.00 -4.04 3.26
CA LEU A 62 8.91 -4.88 4.46
C LEU A 62 10.10 -5.84 4.56
N GLN A 63 10.63 -6.34 3.45
CA GLN A 63 11.84 -7.19 3.49
C GLN A 63 13.07 -6.38 3.93
N ALA A 64 13.22 -5.16 3.43
CA ALA A 64 14.32 -4.27 3.82
C ALA A 64 14.21 -3.84 5.30
N ILE A 65 13.00 -3.50 5.77
CA ILE A 65 12.73 -3.14 7.16
C ILE A 65 12.95 -4.36 8.08
N ARG A 66 12.45 -5.54 7.72
CA ARG A 66 12.71 -6.79 8.46
C ARG A 66 14.19 -7.15 8.50
N LYS A 67 14.95 -6.83 7.44
CA LYS A 67 16.41 -7.02 7.42
C LYS A 67 17.12 -6.05 8.37
N GLN A 68 16.69 -4.79 8.41
CA GLN A 68 17.22 -3.77 9.33
C GLN A 68 16.89 -4.11 10.78
N LEU A 69 15.65 -4.52 11.10
CA LEU A 69 15.25 -4.87 12.46
C LEU A 69 16.03 -6.07 13.02
N ARG A 70 16.35 -7.07 12.18
CA ARG A 70 17.22 -8.20 12.58
C ARG A 70 18.66 -7.80 12.87
N ALA A 71 19.13 -6.67 12.35
CA ALA A 71 20.49 -6.18 12.59
C ALA A 71 20.66 -5.48 13.94
N PHE A 72 19.56 -5.25 14.67
CA PHE A 72 19.55 -4.66 16.02
C PHE A 72 19.20 -5.70 17.11
N GLN A 73 19.26 -7.00 16.79
CA GLN A 73 19.18 -8.10 17.76
C GLN A 73 20.57 -8.63 18.10
#